data_AF-A0A2D5I2R2-F1
#
_entry.id   AF-A0A2D5I2R2-F1
#
_cell.length_a   1.000
_cell.length_b   1.000
_cell.length_c   1.000
_cell.angle_alpha   90.00
_cell.angle_beta   90.00
_cell.angle_gamma   90.00
#
_symmetry.space_group_name_H-M   'P 1'
#
loop_
_entity.id
_entity.type
_entity.pdbx_description
1 polymer ?
#
loop_
_entity_poly.entity_id
_entity_poly.type
_entity_poly.pdbx_seq_one_letter_code
_entity_poly.pdbx_strand_id
1 'polypeptide(L)'
;MLKNFSVFRACKKFKNYLVTNKISKDEYLNVVCGIVRINRSVIVCQRKKYPFNGIWEFPGGKIEEGETKRDCLKREIFEELNIKIKIEKLFLDFKYHYPHLKVRLTC
;
A
#
# COMPACT_ATOMS: atom_id res chain seq x y z
N MET A 1 16.69 -1.42 -22.28
CA MET A 1 16.66 0.02 -22.61
C MET A 1 15.43 0.62 -21.93
N LEU A 2 15.57 1.26 -20.76
CA LEU A 2 14.43 1.87 -20.05
C LEU A 2 14.50 3.38 -20.27
N LYS A 3 13.59 3.91 -21.10
CA LYS A 3 13.47 5.33 -21.40
C LYS A 3 12.42 5.97 -20.47
N ASN A 4 12.83 7.09 -19.89
CA ASN A 4 12.04 8.21 -19.36
C ASN A 4 11.03 7.95 -18.23
N PHE A 5 11.31 8.50 -17.04
CA PHE A 5 10.38 8.54 -15.92
C PHE A 5 10.24 9.97 -15.39
N SER A 6 9.01 10.46 -15.36
CA SER A 6 8.64 11.61 -14.54
C SER A 6 7.16 11.54 -14.14
N VAL A 7 6.95 11.84 -12.85
CA VAL A 7 5.71 12.23 -12.14
C VAL A 7 4.97 11.18 -11.29
N PHE A 8 4.75 11.65 -10.06
CA PHE A 8 3.90 11.21 -8.97
C PHE A 8 2.41 11.12 -9.36
N ARG A 9 1.76 10.01 -8.97
CA ARG A 9 0.48 9.95 -8.22
C ARG A 9 0.06 8.47 -8.14
N ALA A 10 0.18 7.85 -6.97
CA ALA A 10 -0.48 6.58 -6.70
C ALA A 10 -1.66 6.85 -5.74
N CYS A 11 -2.86 6.93 -6.30
CA CYS A 11 -4.09 6.99 -5.53
C CYS A 11 -4.59 5.55 -5.37
N LYS A 12 -4.46 4.95 -4.18
CA LYS A 12 -5.25 3.76 -3.83
C LYS A 12 -6.72 4.19 -3.86
N LYS A 13 -7.44 3.90 -4.95
CA LYS A 13 -8.91 3.84 -4.92
C LYS A 13 -9.25 2.50 -4.26
N PHE A 14 -9.37 2.51 -2.93
CA PHE A 14 -9.83 1.35 -2.19
C PHE A 14 -11.33 1.15 -2.46
N LYS A 15 -11.70 0.24 -3.37
CA LYS A 15 -13.07 -0.30 -3.44
C LYS A 15 -13.02 -1.77 -3.85
N ASN A 16 -13.86 -2.59 -3.21
CA ASN A 16 -13.95 -4.05 -3.37
C ASN A 16 -12.89 -4.86 -2.61
N TYR A 17 -12.51 -4.43 -1.40
CA TYR A 17 -12.17 -5.44 -0.41
C TYR A 17 -13.49 -6.07 0.04
N LEU A 18 -13.69 -7.35 -0.28
CA LEU A 18 -14.61 -8.18 0.49
C LEU A 18 -14.07 -8.15 1.92
N VAL A 19 -14.76 -7.39 2.78
CA VAL A 19 -14.51 -7.32 4.22
C VAL A 19 -14.97 -8.68 4.76
N THR A 20 -14.10 -9.68 4.66
CA THR A 20 -14.41 -11.06 5.07
C THR A 20 -14.44 -11.24 6.58
N ASN A 21 -13.99 -10.23 7.34
CA ASN A 21 -14.13 -10.17 8.79
C ASN A 21 -14.92 -8.90 9.14
N LYS A 22 -15.93 -9.02 9.99
CA LYS A 22 -16.81 -7.94 10.49
C LYS A 22 -16.01 -6.76 11.08
N ILE A 23 -15.43 -5.89 10.24
CA ILE A 23 -14.89 -4.61 10.70
C ILE A 23 -16.10 -3.75 11.03
N SER A 24 -16.19 -3.32 12.28
CA SER A 24 -17.27 -2.43 12.71
C SER A 24 -17.26 -1.16 11.84
N LYS A 25 -18.44 -0.57 11.59
CA LYS A 25 -18.58 0.63 10.74
C LYS A 25 -17.71 1.81 11.21
N ASP A 26 -17.25 1.78 12.45
CA ASP A 26 -16.45 2.83 13.07
C ASP A 26 -14.94 2.59 13.12
N GLU A 27 -14.48 1.39 12.79
CA GLU A 27 -13.07 1.04 12.87
C GLU A 27 -12.33 1.29 11.55
N TYR A 28 -11.05 1.69 11.65
CA TYR A 28 -10.20 1.91 10.49
C TYR A 28 -9.58 0.60 10.03
N LEU A 29 -9.73 0.28 8.75
CA LEU A 29 -8.83 -0.65 8.09
C LEU A 29 -7.44 -0.01 8.01
N ASN A 30 -6.49 -0.58 8.73
CA ASN A 30 -5.10 -0.12 8.73
C ASN A 30 -4.31 -0.78 7.60
N VAL A 31 -3.67 0.05 6.78
CA VAL A 31 -2.93 -0.38 5.59
C VAL A 31 -1.59 0.35 5.58
N VAL A 32 -0.52 -0.34 5.17
CA VAL A 32 0.78 0.26 4.92
C VAL A 32 1.10 0.32 3.43
N CYS A 33 1.96 1.26 3.03
CA CYS A 33 2.62 1.22 1.73
C CYS A 33 4.06 1.72 1.84
N GLY A 34 4.92 1.35 0.90
CA GLY A 34 6.32 1.76 0.87
C GLY A 34 6.66 2.57 -0.36
N ILE A 35 7.29 3.73 -0.17
CA ILE A 35 8.03 4.41 -1.25
C ILE A 35 9.43 3.82 -1.26
N VAL A 36 9.63 2.77 -2.07
CA VAL A 36 10.94 2.11 -2.19
C VAL A 36 11.75 2.81 -3.28
N ARG A 37 12.82 3.49 -2.87
CA ARG A 37 13.74 4.17 -3.77
C ARG A 37 14.95 3.29 -4.10
N ILE A 38 15.27 3.18 -5.39
CA ILE A 38 16.52 2.58 -5.87
C ILE A 38 17.20 3.61 -6.77
N ASN A 39 18.37 4.10 -6.34
CA ASN A 39 19.10 5.18 -7.01
C ASN A 39 18.25 6.44 -7.21
N ARG A 40 17.81 6.72 -8.44
CA ARG A 40 16.95 7.85 -8.82
C ARG A 40 15.52 7.44 -9.16
N SER A 41 15.18 6.16 -8.99
CA SER A 41 13.89 5.58 -9.34
C SER A 41 13.10 5.17 -8.10
N VAL A 42 11.78 5.06 -8.25
CA VAL A 42 10.86 4.53 -7.22
C VAL A 42 10.12 3.34 -7.80
N ILE A 43 9.94 2.30 -6.99
CA ILE A 43 9.17 1.11 -7.39
C ILE A 43 7.67 1.40 -7.25
N VAL A 44 6.92 1.02 -8.29
CA VAL A 44 5.47 0.94 -8.28
C VAL A 44 5.04 -0.41 -8.85
N CYS A 45 3.96 -0.95 -8.31
CA CYS A 45 3.33 -2.20 -8.75
C CYS A 45 2.14 -1.88 -9.64
N GLN A 46 1.90 -2.68 -10.67
CA GLN A 46 0.66 -2.61 -11.45
C GLN A 46 -0.30 -3.70 -10.98
N ARG A 47 -1.53 -3.31 -10.64
CA ARG A 47 -2.55 -4.27 -10.22
C ARG A 47 -2.91 -5.17 -11.39
N LYS A 48 -2.80 -6.49 -11.19
CA LYS A 48 -3.16 -7.51 -12.21
C LYS A 48 -4.64 -7.92 -12.17
N LYS A 49 -5.35 -7.64 -11.06
CA LYS A 49 -6.72 -8.13 -10.82
C LYS A 49 -7.78 -7.06 -11.06
N TYR A 50 -8.89 -7.46 -11.68
CA TYR A 50 -10.14 -6.69 -11.77
C TYR A 50 -10.62 -6.29 -10.35
N PRO A 51 -11.28 -5.12 -10.15
CA PRO A 51 -11.72 -4.11 -11.13
C PRO A 51 -10.66 -3.08 -11.54
N PHE A 52 -9.46 -3.13 -10.96
CA PHE A 52 -8.45 -2.08 -11.10
C PHE A 52 -7.23 -2.53 -11.89
N ASN A 53 -7.42 -3.44 -12.83
CA ASN A 53 -6.33 -3.89 -13.68
C ASN A 53 -5.70 -2.68 -14.38
N GLY A 54 -4.37 -2.60 -14.36
CA GLY A 54 -3.62 -1.54 -15.02
C GLY A 54 -3.34 -0.30 -14.16
N ILE A 55 -3.94 -0.18 -12.97
CA ILE A 55 -3.65 0.92 -12.04
C ILE A 55 -2.31 0.68 -11.34
N TRP A 56 -1.49 1.73 -11.29
CA TRP A 56 -0.22 1.74 -10.56
C TRP A 56 -0.41 2.11 -9.09
N GLU A 57 0.26 1.39 -8.21
CA GLU A 57 0.26 1.60 -6.77
C GLU A 57 1.64 1.45 -6.15
N PHE A 58 1.83 2.02 -4.96
CA PHE A 58 2.98 1.68 -4.15
C PHE A 58 2.78 0.30 -3.52
N PRO A 59 3.84 -0.52 -3.43
CA PRO A 59 3.78 -1.84 -2.80
C PRO A 59 3.41 -1.72 -1.32
N GLY A 60 2.76 -2.76 -0.79
CA GLY A 60 2.33 -2.84 0.60
C GLY A 60 0.86 -3.16 0.78
N GLY A 61 0.52 -3.69 1.94
CA GLY A 61 -0.79 -4.28 2.19
C GLY A 61 -1.36 -3.99 3.56
N LYS A 62 -2.20 -4.91 4.02
CA LYS A 62 -2.94 -4.78 5.28
C LYS A 62 -2.06 -5.24 6.43
N ILE A 63 -2.22 -4.58 7.57
CA ILE A 63 -1.59 -5.01 8.81
C ILE A 63 -2.36 -6.23 9.34
N GLU A 64 -1.63 -7.30 9.63
CA GLU A 64 -2.19 -8.50 10.25
C GLU A 64 -2.24 -8.38 11.78
N GLU A 65 -3.00 -9.25 12.43
CA GLU A 65 -3.16 -9.22 13.89
C GLU A 65 -1.81 -9.45 14.60
N GLY A 66 -1.49 -8.60 15.59
CA GLY A 66 -0.23 -8.65 16.31
C GLY A 66 0.98 -8.08 15.55
N GLU A 67 0.81 -7.65 14.30
CA GLU A 67 1.91 -7.16 13.47
C GLU A 67 2.18 -5.66 13.68
N THR A 68 3.47 -5.27 13.77
CA THR A 68 3.83 -3.85 13.75
C THR A 68 3.73 -3.30 12.32
N LYS A 69 3.46 -2.00 12.17
CA LYS A 69 3.45 -1.34 10.84
C LYS A 69 4.74 -1.59 10.05
N ARG A 70 5.88 -1.65 10.74
CA ARG A 70 7.20 -1.85 10.13
C ARG A 70 7.39 -3.28 9.65
N ASP A 71 6.92 -4.25 10.43
CA ASP A 71 7.04 -5.67 10.07
C ASP A 71 6.09 -6.00 8.93
N CYS A 72 4.86 -5.47 8.97
CA CYS A 72 3.90 -5.52 7.86
C CYS A 72 4.51 -5.02 6.56
N LEU A 73 5.11 -3.82 6.59
CA LEU A 73 5.69 -3.25 5.38
C LEU A 73 6.85 -4.11 4.86
N LYS A 74 7.72 -4.64 5.73
CA LYS A 74 8.82 -5.52 5.30
C LYS A 74 8.28 -6.82 4.69
N ARG A 75 7.28 -7.46 5.30
CA ARG A 75 6.66 -8.70 4.83
C ARG A 75 6.04 -8.49 3.46
N GLU A 76 5.16 -7.51 3.31
CA GLU A 76 4.45 -7.23 2.05
C GLU A 76 5.43 -6.91 0.91
N ILE A 77 6.44 -6.10 1.16
CA ILE A 77 7.45 -5.76 0.15
C ILE A 77 8.24 -7.00 -0.27
N PHE A 78 8.54 -7.89 0.67
CA PHE A 78 9.21 -9.14 0.38
C PHE A 78 8.30 -10.10 -0.41
N GLU A 79 7.03 -10.23 -0.05
CA GLU A 79 6.07 -11.09 -0.76
C GLU A 79 5.78 -10.61 -2.20
N GLU A 80 5.62 -9.30 -2.40
CA GLU A 80 5.27 -8.73 -3.71
C GLU A 80 6.48 -8.60 -4.64
N LEU A 81 7.66 -8.27 -4.10
CA LEU A 81 8.83 -7.88 -4.89
C LEU A 81 10.05 -8.77 -4.68
N ASN A 82 10.04 -9.66 -3.68
CA ASN A 82 11.20 -10.48 -3.26
C ASN A 82 12.42 -9.62 -2.88
N ILE A 83 12.18 -8.46 -2.25
CA ILE A 83 13.21 -7.49 -1.85
C ILE A 83 13.18 -7.28 -0.34
N LYS A 84 14.36 -7.29 0.29
CA LYS A 84 14.53 -6.88 1.68
C LYS A 84 14.79 -5.38 1.74
N ILE A 85 14.06 -4.68 2.60
CA ILE A 85 14.19 -3.22 2.77
C ILE A 85 14.59 -2.84 4.19
N LYS A 86 15.20 -1.65 4.31
CA LYS A 86 15.37 -0.95 5.58
C LYS A 86 14.44 0.26 5.59
N ILE A 87 13.62 0.37 6.63
CA ILE A 87 12.69 1.50 6.78
C ILE A 87 13.45 2.66 7.40
N GLU A 88 13.46 3.81 6.72
CA GLU A 88 14.18 5.00 7.18
C GLU A 88 13.29 5.88 8.07
N LYS A 89 12.17 6.36 7.52
CA LYS A 89 11.28 7.31 8.20
C LYS A 89 9.84 7.15 7.72
N LEU A 90 8.92 7.63 8.56
CA LEU A 90 7.53 7.83 8.17
C LEU A 90 7.46 8.99 7.16
N PHE A 91 6.75 8.78 6.07
CA PHE A 91 6.48 9.79 5.04
C PHE A 91 5.08 10.39 5.17
N LEU A 92 4.06 9.56 5.44
CA LEU A 92 2.67 9.99 5.48
C LEU A 92 1.82 9.12 6.42
N ASP A 93 0.89 9.73 7.16
CA ASP A 93 -0.23 9.02 7.81
C ASP A 93 -1.52 9.72 7.42
N PHE A 94 -2.37 9.03 6.66
CA PHE A 94 -3.55 9.60 6.04
C PHE A 94 -4.80 8.77 6.35
N LYS A 95 -5.87 9.45 6.73
CA LYS A 95 -7.18 8.84 7.00
C LYS A 95 -8.16 9.24 5.92
N TYR A 96 -8.88 8.27 5.37
CA TYR A 96 -9.91 8.49 4.36
C TYR A 96 -11.19 7.74 4.71
N HIS A 97 -12.33 8.39 4.55
CA HIS A 97 -13.65 7.81 4.81
C HIS A 97 -14.37 7.59 3.49
N TYR A 98 -14.51 6.33 3.10
CA TYR A 98 -15.47 5.92 2.09
C TYR A 98 -16.84 5.73 2.74
N PRO A 99 -17.95 5.81 1.98
CA PRO A 99 -19.30 5.59 2.52
C PRO A 99 -19.51 4.24 3.24
N HIS A 100 -18.66 3.25 2.95
CA HIS A 100 -18.77 1.87 3.44
C HIS A 100 -17.51 1.39 4.19
N LEU A 101 -16.48 2.23 4.33
CA LEU A 101 -15.19 1.82 4.91
C LEU A 101 -14.36 3.03 5.34
N LYS A 102 -13.76 2.99 6.54
CA LYS A 102 -12.73 3.94 6.97
C LYS A 102 -11.36 3.29 6.76
N VAL A 103 -10.43 4.00 6.10
CA VAL A 103 -9.07 3.51 5.82
C VAL A 103 -8.05 4.44 6.45
N ARG A 104 -7.06 3.89 7.14
CA ARG A 104 -5.86 4.60 7.59
C ARG A 104 -4.66 4.04 6.84
N LEU A 105 -4.08 4.85 5.97
CA LEU A 105 -2.89 4.54 5.19
C LEU A 105 -1.66 5.12 5.90
N THR A 106 -0.70 4.28 6.26
CA THR A 106 0.62 4.71 6.75
C THR A 106 1.70 4.41 5.72
N CYS A 107 2.51 5.40 5.35
CA CYS A 107 3.62 5.28 4.41
C CYS A 107 4.93 5.73 5.04
#